data_AF-A0A7D4UIM2-F1
#
_entry.id   AF-A0A7D4UIM2-F1
#
_cell.length_a   1.000
_cell.length_b   1.000
_cell.length_c   1.000
_cell.angle_alpha   90.00
_cell.angle_beta   90.00
_cell.angle_gamma   90.00
#
_symmetry.space_group_name_H-M   'P 1'
#
loop_
_entity.id
_entity.type
_entity.pdbx_description
1 polymer ?
#
loop_
_entity_poly.entity_id
_entity_poly.type
_entity_poly.pdbx_seq_one_letter_code
_entity_poly.pdbx_strand_id
1 'polypeptide(L)'
;MTPKKLFTLFAKSEAITWTLLITALVIRAFGDPIPHIVTVAGSIHGAVFLGYAVTAVLVGMNQRFGFGKLLLAVFLAIIPFATIPFERSLERQAALEGPWRTERGSDLRDASFIDTVFRWFIARPLVLLVILVVLIPGIFAFLLFLGPPTEWFD
;
A
#
# COMPACT_ATOMS: atom_id res chain seq x y z
N MET A 1 -15.50 7.22 -3.66
CA MET A 1 -14.49 7.71 -2.69
C MET A 1 -13.38 8.44 -3.46
N THR A 2 -12.86 9.55 -2.95
CA THR A 2 -11.78 10.33 -3.63
C THR A 2 -10.39 9.72 -3.37
N PRO A 3 -9.36 10.03 -4.19
CA PRO A 3 -7.98 9.58 -3.95
C PRO A 3 -7.49 9.93 -2.55
N LYS A 4 -7.69 11.18 -2.12
CA LYS A 4 -7.37 11.66 -0.77
C LYS A 4 -7.99 10.79 0.32
N LYS A 5 -9.31 10.55 0.25
CA LYS A 5 -10.02 9.77 1.27
C LYS A 5 -9.49 8.33 1.36
N LEU A 6 -9.17 7.72 0.22
CA LEU A 6 -8.59 6.37 0.19
C LEU A 6 -7.19 6.36 0.81
N PHE A 7 -6.32 7.31 0.44
CA PHE A 7 -4.96 7.42 0.99
C PHE A 7 -4.98 7.64 2.51
N THR A 8 -5.77 8.63 2.98
CA THR A 8 -5.91 8.95 4.40
C THR A 8 -6.51 7.79 5.20
N LEU A 9 -7.46 7.04 4.63
CA LEU A 9 -8.02 5.85 5.26
C LEU A 9 -6.90 4.82 5.51
N PHE A 10 -6.16 4.44 4.47
CA PHE A 10 -5.09 3.45 4.61
C PHE A 10 -3.93 3.93 5.48
N ALA A 11 -3.54 5.20 5.42
CA ALA A 11 -2.50 5.74 6.29
C ALA A 11 -2.90 5.65 7.78
N LYS A 12 -4.17 5.99 8.09
CA LYS A 12 -4.69 5.88 9.46
C LYS A 12 -4.85 4.43 9.90
N SER A 13 -5.41 3.57 9.05
CA SER A 13 -5.53 2.14 9.33
C SER A 13 -4.16 1.51 9.57
N GLU A 14 -3.14 1.85 8.77
CA GLU A 14 -1.79 1.34 8.93
C GLU A 14 -1.21 1.70 10.31
N ALA A 15 -1.32 2.96 10.72
CA ALA A 15 -0.88 3.40 12.04
C ALA A 15 -1.63 2.69 13.19
N ILE A 16 -2.94 2.49 13.05
CA ILE A 16 -3.74 1.73 14.04
C ILE A 16 -3.24 0.29 14.12
N THR A 17 -3.02 -0.37 12.97
CA THR A 17 -2.54 -1.76 12.95
C THR A 17 -1.10 -1.92 13.44
N TRP A 18 -0.24 -0.91 13.25
CA TRP A 18 1.06 -0.86 13.89
C TRP A 18 0.94 -0.85 15.41
N THR A 19 0.04 -0.04 15.97
CA THR A 19 -0.24 -0.05 17.41
C THR A 19 -0.65 -1.44 17.86
N LEU A 20 -1.61 -2.07 17.17
CA LEU A 20 -2.08 -3.42 17.51
C LEU A 20 -0.95 -4.46 17.45
N LEU A 21 -0.12 -4.43 16.41
CA LEU A 21 1.00 -5.34 16.25
C LEU A 21 2.07 -5.13 17.33
N ILE A 22 2.46 -3.89 17.61
CA ILE A 22 3.42 -3.55 18.66
C ILE A 22 2.88 -4.00 20.03
N THR A 23 1.60 -3.72 20.32
CA THR A 23 0.95 -4.20 21.54
C THR A 23 1.00 -5.72 21.65
N ALA A 24 0.68 -6.45 20.57
CA ALA A 24 0.76 -7.92 20.56
C ALA A 24 2.18 -8.43 20.80
N LEU A 25 3.20 -7.78 20.21
CA LEU A 25 4.60 -8.12 20.42
C LEU A 25 5.05 -7.86 21.86
N VAL A 26 4.61 -6.75 22.47
CA VAL A 26 4.89 -6.42 23.87
C VAL A 26 4.23 -7.45 24.80
N ILE A 27 2.94 -7.78 24.59
CA ILE A 27 2.24 -8.82 25.38
C ILE A 27 2.98 -10.15 25.29
N ARG A 28 3.38 -10.56 24.08
CA ARG A 28 4.16 -11.78 23.87
C ARG A 28 5.49 -11.75 24.62
N ALA A 29 6.19 -10.62 24.65
CA ALA A 29 7.46 -10.46 25.35
C ALA A 29 7.35 -10.68 26.87
N PHE A 30 6.16 -10.50 27.45
CA PHE A 30 5.89 -10.76 28.88
C PHE A 30 5.45 -12.20 29.20
N GLY A 31 5.53 -13.13 28.25
CA GLY A 31 5.27 -14.55 28.49
C GLY A 31 4.09 -15.15 27.71
N ASP A 32 3.70 -14.52 26.60
CA ASP A 32 2.68 -15.00 25.64
C ASP A 32 1.37 -15.54 26.27
N PRO A 33 0.67 -14.74 27.10
CA PRO A 33 -0.54 -15.19 27.79
C PRO A 33 -1.75 -15.38 26.85
N ILE A 34 -1.68 -14.89 25.61
CA ILE A 34 -2.75 -14.96 24.62
C ILE A 34 -2.20 -15.64 23.35
N PRO A 35 -2.38 -16.96 23.22
CA PRO A 35 -1.90 -17.70 22.06
C PRO A 35 -2.39 -17.06 20.75
N HIS A 36 -1.51 -17.01 19.74
CA HIS A 36 -1.79 -16.49 18.39
C HIS A 36 -2.06 -14.98 18.27
N ILE A 37 -1.98 -14.19 19.34
CA ILE A 37 -2.25 -12.73 19.26
C ILE A 37 -1.37 -12.02 18.24
N VAL A 38 -0.08 -12.40 18.17
CA VAL A 38 0.87 -11.85 17.20
C VAL A 38 0.55 -12.29 15.78
N THR A 39 0.12 -13.54 15.58
CA THR A 39 -0.28 -14.04 14.25
C THR A 39 -1.49 -13.26 13.73
N VAL A 40 -2.50 -13.04 14.57
CA VAL A 40 -3.70 -12.28 14.20
C VAL A 40 -3.36 -10.81 13.93
N ALA A 41 -2.71 -10.14 14.89
CA ALA A 41 -2.33 -8.73 14.73
C ALA A 41 -1.37 -8.52 13.55
N GLY A 42 -0.41 -9.42 13.36
CA GLY A 42 0.54 -9.41 12.26
C GLY A 42 -0.12 -9.64 10.91
N SER A 43 -1.10 -10.55 10.83
CA SER A 43 -1.85 -10.78 9.58
C SER A 43 -2.70 -9.57 9.20
N ILE A 44 -3.39 -8.96 10.17
CA ILE A 44 -4.18 -7.75 9.97
C ILE A 44 -3.26 -6.60 9.52
N HIS A 45 -2.15 -6.39 10.22
CA HIS A 45 -1.18 -5.37 9.87
C HIS A 45 -0.59 -5.58 8.47
N GLY A 46 -0.16 -6.81 8.14
CA GLY A 46 0.38 -7.13 6.82
C GLY A 46 -0.60 -6.84 5.68
N ALA A 47 -1.88 -7.17 5.86
CA ALA A 47 -2.92 -6.84 4.89
C ALA A 47 -3.10 -5.32 4.70
N VAL A 48 -3.12 -4.56 5.79
CA VAL A 48 -3.27 -3.10 5.75
C VAL A 48 -2.01 -2.41 5.20
N PHE A 49 -0.83 -2.89 5.57
CA PHE A 49 0.47 -2.45 5.05
C PHE A 49 0.50 -2.56 3.51
N LEU A 50 0.10 -3.72 2.97
CA LEU A 50 0.07 -3.93 1.54
C LEU A 50 -1.00 -3.08 0.84
N GLY A 51 -2.18 -2.96 1.46
CA GLY A 51 -3.23 -2.07 0.96
C GLY A 51 -2.80 -0.60 0.93
N TYR A 52 -2.04 -0.14 1.93
CA TYR A 52 -1.44 1.18 1.94
C TYR A 52 -0.41 1.33 0.82
N ALA A 53 0.52 0.37 0.65
CA ALA A 53 1.53 0.43 -0.40
C ALA A 53 0.91 0.52 -1.80
N VAL A 54 -0.08 -0.31 -2.09
CA VAL A 54 -0.86 -0.26 -3.34
C VAL A 54 -1.54 1.11 -3.48
N THR A 55 -2.24 1.57 -2.45
CA THR A 55 -2.93 2.86 -2.46
C THR A 55 -1.96 4.02 -2.69
N ALA A 56 -0.77 3.98 -2.09
CA ALA A 56 0.26 4.99 -2.27
C ALA A 56 0.78 5.05 -3.71
N VAL A 57 0.96 3.89 -4.36
CA VAL A 57 1.29 3.83 -5.79
C VAL A 57 0.15 4.38 -6.64
N LEU A 58 -1.08 3.92 -6.42
CA LEU A 58 -2.23 4.34 -7.21
C LEU A 58 -2.50 5.85 -7.10
N VAL A 59 -2.54 6.37 -5.88
CA VAL A 59 -2.77 7.79 -5.61
C VAL A 59 -1.55 8.60 -6.06
N GLY A 60 -0.34 8.11 -5.85
CA GLY A 60 0.87 8.78 -6.32
C GLY A 60 0.91 8.91 -7.84
N MET A 61 0.54 7.85 -8.58
CA MET A 61 0.39 7.91 -10.04
C MET A 61 -0.75 8.85 -10.46
N ASN A 62 -1.91 8.79 -9.78
CA ASN A 62 -3.03 9.69 -10.05
C ASN A 62 -2.62 11.16 -9.89
N GLN A 63 -1.98 11.49 -8.78
CA GLN A 63 -1.56 12.84 -8.44
C GLN A 63 -0.19 13.21 -9.03
N ARG A 64 0.35 12.39 -9.93
CA ARG A 64 1.61 12.60 -10.66
C ARG A 64 2.80 12.91 -9.74
N PHE A 65 2.92 12.16 -8.65
CA PHE A 65 4.07 12.24 -7.77
C PHE A 65 5.35 11.96 -8.56
N GLY A 66 6.38 12.77 -8.32
CA GLY A 66 7.72 12.44 -8.79
C GLY A 66 8.16 11.08 -8.23
N PHE A 67 8.97 10.35 -8.98
CA PHE A 67 9.38 8.99 -8.64
C PHE A 67 9.92 8.85 -7.20
N GLY A 68 10.77 9.79 -6.76
CA GLY A 68 11.29 9.81 -5.39
C GLY A 68 10.21 9.97 -4.32
N LYS A 69 9.16 10.76 -4.57
CA LYS A 69 8.02 10.92 -3.64
C LYS A 69 7.19 9.64 -3.58
N LEU A 70 7.00 8.96 -4.71
CA LEU A 70 6.29 7.69 -4.76
C LEU A 70 7.07 6.58 -4.04
N LEU A 71 8.38 6.47 -4.26
CA LEU A 71 9.25 5.56 -3.53
C LEU A 71 9.23 5.83 -2.02
N LEU A 72 9.35 7.10 -1.63
CA LEU A 72 9.27 7.50 -0.23
C LEU A 72 7.92 7.09 0.37
N ALA A 73 6.80 7.31 -0.33
CA ALA A 73 5.48 6.94 0.15
C ALA A 73 5.37 5.45 0.49
N VAL A 74 5.91 4.58 -0.38
CA VAL A 74 5.93 3.12 -0.17
C VAL A 74 6.89 2.73 0.94
N PHE A 75 8.11 3.30 0.94
CA PHE A 75 9.12 2.99 1.95
C PHE A 75 8.66 3.34 3.37
N LEU A 76 7.96 4.45 3.54
CA LEU A 76 7.45 4.88 4.85
C LEU A 76 6.39 3.94 5.45
N ALA A 77 5.81 3.01 4.67
CA ALA A 77 4.95 1.96 5.22
C ALA A 77 5.71 1.00 6.15
N ILE A 78 7.04 0.89 5.99
CA ILE A 78 7.88 -0.02 6.77
C ILE A 78 8.21 0.58 8.14
N ILE A 79 8.19 1.91 8.26
CA ILE A 79 8.55 2.63 9.49
C ILE A 79 7.26 2.87 10.29
N PRO A 80 7.15 2.34 11.53
CA PRO A 80 5.96 2.52 12.36
C PRO A 80 5.52 3.98 12.45
N PHE A 81 4.22 4.20 12.22
CA PHE A 81 3.55 5.50 12.30
C PHE A 81 4.01 6.56 11.29
N ALA A 82 4.97 6.28 10.41
CA ALA A 82 5.53 7.27 9.49
C ALA A 82 4.58 7.65 8.34
N THR A 83 3.57 6.82 8.08
CA THR A 83 2.48 7.09 7.14
C THR A 83 1.66 8.34 7.52
N ILE A 84 1.50 8.63 8.81
CA ILE A 84 0.72 9.77 9.33
C ILE A 84 1.40 11.13 9.08
N PRO A 85 2.65 11.38 9.51
CA PRO A 85 3.30 12.65 9.23
C PRO A 85 3.50 12.87 7.72
N PHE A 86 3.71 11.79 6.96
CA PHE A 86 3.78 11.88 5.50
C PHE A 86 2.44 12.29 4.89
N GLU A 87 1.35 11.64 5.26
CA GLU A 87 0.00 12.00 4.84
C GLU A 87 -0.32 13.47 5.14
N ARG A 88 -0.07 13.92 6.38
CA ARG A 88 -0.24 15.33 6.77
C ARG A 88 0.63 16.28 5.95
N SER A 89 1.85 15.89 5.59
CA SER A 89 2.73 16.69 4.73
C SER A 89 2.16 16.82 3.32
N LEU A 90 1.59 15.73 2.76
CA LEU A 90 0.93 15.75 1.46
C LEU A 90 -0.36 16.59 1.49
N GLU A 91 -1.14 16.52 2.56
CA GLU A 91 -2.33 17.36 2.74
C GLU A 91 -1.96 18.85 2.77
N ARG A 92 -0.92 19.24 3.52
CA ARG A 92 -0.43 20.63 3.58
C ARG A 92 0.02 21.16 2.21
N GLN A 93 0.55 20.29 1.37
CA GLN A 93 1.00 20.63 0.01
C GLN A 93 -0.15 20.59 -1.02
N ALA A 94 -1.38 20.29 -0.60
CA ALA A 94 -2.50 19.98 -1.49
C ALA A 94 -2.18 18.85 -2.50
N ALA A 95 -1.19 18.00 -2.21
CA ALA A 95 -0.71 16.98 -3.13
C ALA A 95 -1.70 15.82 -3.30
N LEU A 96 -2.68 15.69 -2.43
CA LEU A 96 -3.75 14.68 -2.51
C LEU A 96 -5.03 15.21 -3.17
N GLU A 97 -5.10 16.50 -3.53
CA GLU A 97 -6.32 17.12 -4.05
C GLU A 97 -6.60 16.72 -5.51
N GLY A 98 -7.88 16.56 -5.84
CA GLY A 98 -8.34 16.21 -7.19
C GLY A 98 -9.09 14.88 -7.28
N PRO A 99 -9.84 14.67 -8.38
CA PRO A 99 -10.58 13.44 -8.62
C PRO A 99 -9.65 12.31 -9.10
N TRP A 100 -10.20 11.10 -9.17
CA TRP A 100 -9.57 10.03 -9.95
C TRP A 100 -9.51 10.41 -11.42
N ARG A 101 -8.34 10.27 -12.03
CA ARG A 101 -8.13 10.41 -13.48
C ARG A 101 -8.63 9.13 -14.16
N THR A 102 -9.93 9.05 -14.44
CA THR A 102 -10.53 7.94 -15.20
C THR A 102 -10.62 8.22 -16.69
N GLU A 103 -10.58 9.49 -17.08
CA GLU A 103 -10.67 9.97 -18.47
C GLU A 103 -9.34 10.56 -18.95
N ARG A 104 -9.20 10.72 -20.27
CA ARG A 104 -8.05 11.39 -20.86
C ARG A 104 -8.19 12.90 -20.69
N GLY A 105 -7.24 13.52 -20.00
CA GLY A 105 -7.12 14.96 -19.87
C GLY A 105 -6.30 15.59 -20.99
N SER A 106 -6.03 16.89 -20.83
CA SER A 106 -5.26 17.71 -21.77
C SER A 106 -3.74 17.66 -21.55
N ASP A 107 -3.25 17.02 -20.49
CA ASP A 107 -1.81 16.87 -20.22
C ASP A 107 -1.19 15.90 -21.24
N LEU A 108 -0.10 16.32 -21.90
CA LEU A 108 0.60 15.51 -22.91
C LEU A 108 1.03 14.14 -22.39
N ARG A 109 1.35 14.03 -21.10
CA ARG A 109 1.74 12.76 -20.46
C ARG A 109 0.60 11.75 -20.43
N ASP A 110 -0.67 12.18 -20.54
CA ASP A 110 -1.85 11.30 -20.59
C ASP A 110 -1.88 10.38 -21.81
N ALA A 111 -1.04 10.64 -22.82
CA ALA A 111 -0.90 9.79 -23.99
C ALA A 111 0.02 8.58 -23.75
N SER A 112 0.70 8.50 -22.61
CA SER A 112 1.61 7.38 -22.32
C SER A 112 0.85 6.05 -22.20
N PHE A 113 1.52 4.94 -22.57
CA PHE A 113 0.98 3.60 -22.40
C PHE A 113 0.67 3.30 -20.93
N ILE A 114 1.57 3.72 -20.02
CA ILE A 114 1.42 3.54 -18.57
C ILE A 114 0.16 4.27 -18.05
N ASP A 115 -0.05 5.53 -18.44
CA ASP A 115 -1.27 6.27 -18.05
C ASP A 115 -2.53 5.61 -18.59
N THR A 116 -2.47 5.04 -19.79
CA THR A 116 -3.62 4.34 -20.39
C THR A 116 -4.00 3.09 -19.62
N VAL A 117 -3.02 2.26 -19.27
CA VAL A 117 -3.22 1.06 -18.44
C VAL A 117 -3.70 1.45 -17.04
N PHE A 118 -3.06 2.43 -16.41
CA PHE A 118 -3.44 2.94 -15.09
C PHE A 118 -4.92 3.40 -15.05
N ARG A 119 -5.34 4.23 -16.02
CA ARG A 119 -6.74 4.68 -16.13
C ARG A 119 -7.70 3.52 -16.25
N TRP A 120 -7.35 2.52 -17.08
CA TRP A 120 -8.19 1.34 -17.28
C TRP A 120 -8.43 0.58 -15.98
N PHE A 121 -7.41 0.46 -15.13
CA PHE A 121 -7.51 -0.17 -13.81
C PHE A 121 -8.32 0.66 -12.81
N ILE A 122 -8.03 1.96 -12.69
CA ILE A 122 -8.75 2.84 -11.77
C ILE A 122 -10.25 2.95 -12.13
N ALA A 123 -10.58 2.89 -13.42
CA ALA A 123 -11.96 2.84 -13.89
C ALA A 123 -12.67 1.51 -13.57
N ARG A 124 -11.92 0.45 -13.19
CA ARG A 124 -12.43 -0.90 -12.93
C ARG A 124 -11.94 -1.42 -11.57
N PRO A 125 -12.42 -0.85 -10.45
CA PRO A 125 -11.92 -1.18 -9.12
C PRO A 125 -12.05 -2.66 -8.76
N LEU A 126 -13.08 -3.34 -9.25
CA LEU A 126 -13.25 -4.79 -9.02
C LEU A 126 -12.16 -5.61 -9.73
N VAL A 127 -11.80 -5.25 -10.95
CA VAL A 127 -10.73 -5.93 -11.70
C VAL A 127 -9.39 -5.72 -11.02
N LEU A 128 -9.11 -4.48 -10.60
CA LEU A 128 -7.91 -4.15 -9.84
C LEU A 128 -7.84 -4.97 -8.53
N LEU A 129 -8.94 -5.04 -7.77
CA LEU A 129 -9.01 -5.80 -6.53
C LEU A 129 -8.79 -7.29 -6.76
N VAL A 130 -9.47 -7.89 -7.75
CA VAL A 130 -9.30 -9.30 -8.10
C VAL A 130 -7.86 -9.59 -8.50
N ILE A 131 -7.25 -8.74 -9.34
CA ILE A 131 -5.86 -8.91 -9.74
C ILE A 131 -4.93 -8.83 -8.56
N LEU A 132 -5.11 -7.87 -7.64
CA LEU A 132 -4.28 -7.79 -6.43
C LEU A 132 -4.43 -9.03 -5.56
N VAL A 133 -5.68 -9.49 -5.32
CA VAL A 133 -5.98 -10.68 -4.50
C VAL A 133 -5.45 -11.97 -5.12
N VAL A 134 -5.30 -12.05 -6.45
CA VAL A 134 -4.72 -13.21 -7.12
C VAL A 134 -3.21 -13.10 -7.25
N LEU A 135 -2.71 -11.94 -7.68
CA LEU A 135 -1.31 -11.71 -8.01
C LEU A 135 -0.42 -11.75 -6.77
N ILE A 136 -0.84 -11.13 -5.67
CA ILE A 136 -0.03 -11.10 -4.44
C ILE A 136 0.18 -12.52 -3.88
N PRO A 137 -0.86 -13.32 -3.61
CA PRO A 137 -0.68 -14.71 -3.18
C PRO A 137 0.01 -15.56 -4.24
N GLY A 138 -0.24 -15.31 -5.54
CA GLY A 138 0.43 -16.02 -6.63
C GLY A 138 1.94 -15.81 -6.65
N ILE A 139 2.39 -14.56 -6.53
CA ILE A 139 3.82 -14.22 -6.39
C ILE A 139 4.38 -14.88 -5.13
N PHE A 140 3.67 -14.79 -4.01
CA PHE A 140 4.15 -15.38 -2.76
C PHE A 140 4.29 -16.91 -2.84
N ALA A 141 3.29 -17.60 -3.38
CA ALA A 141 3.32 -19.04 -3.59
C ALA A 141 4.44 -19.45 -4.57
N PHE A 142 4.66 -18.66 -5.63
CA PHE A 142 5.76 -18.88 -6.55
C PHE A 142 7.13 -18.71 -5.88
N LEU A 143 7.31 -17.67 -5.07
CA LEU A 143 8.56 -17.47 -4.31
C LEU A 143 8.81 -18.59 -3.29
N LEU A 144 7.76 -19.09 -2.63
CA LEU A 144 7.87 -20.25 -1.75
C LEU A 144 8.23 -21.53 -2.52
N PHE A 145 7.66 -21.72 -3.71
CA PHE A 145 7.98 -22.85 -4.59
C PHE A 145 9.44 -22.82 -5.05
N LEU A 146 9.98 -21.65 -5.38
CA LEU A 146 11.39 -21.50 -5.74
C LEU A 146 12.35 -21.79 -4.57
N GLY A 147 11.86 -21.80 -3.32
CA GLY A 147 12.71 -21.95 -2.15
C GLY A 147 13.62 -20.74 -1.90
N PRO A 148 14.57 -20.84 -0.96
CA PRO A 148 15.48 -19.75 -0.62
C PRO A 148 16.31 -19.29 -1.83
N PRO A 149 16.47 -17.98 -2.06
CA PRO A 149 17.27 -17.46 -3.18
C PRO A 149 18.75 -17.83 -3.13
N THR A 150 19.23 -18.32 -2.00
CA THR A 150 20.57 -18.90 -1.86
C THR A 150 20.74 -20.23 -2.56
N GLU A 151 19.66 -20.94 -2.86
CA GLU A 151 19.65 -22.29 -3.46
C GLU A 151 19.30 -22.28 -4.97
N TRP A 152 19.04 -21.10 -5.57
CA TRP A 152 18.55 -21.00 -6.95
C TRP A 152 19.61 -21.26 -8.02
N PHE A 153 20.89 -21.20 -7.67
CA PHE A 153 22.02 -21.22 -8.59
C PHE A 153 22.98 -22.39 -8.35
N ASP A 154 22.61 -23.32 -7.45
CA ASP A 154 23.29 -24.60 -7.24
C ASP A 154 22.82 -25.65 -8.26
#